data_AF-A0AAD6I5N4-F1
#
_entry.id   AF-A0AAD6I5N4-F1
#
_cell.length_a   1.000
_cell.length_b   1.000
_cell.length_c   1.000
_cell.angle_alpha   90.00
_cell.angle_beta   90.00
_cell.angle_gamma   90.00
#
_symmetry.space_group_name_H-M   'P 1'
#
loop_
_entity.id
_entity.type
_entity.pdbx_description
1 polymer ?
#
loop_
_entity_poly.entity_id
_entity_poly.type
_entity_poly.pdbx_seq_one_letter_code
_entity_poly.pdbx_strand_id
1 'polypeptide(L)'
;MGIGGLRSCTPDTPWMPYEEVNSDGKRVLSRTENFANSHAGFDGFLRGQRAMSVLQQLAGEEMILFKEKINHKLAGSANGGLEVVDGCYRMDIPLGSDWCIEPTWVKMSIWTPAELESGDILIFGSYLAHRSGANTSPKDRRAIYATYNCAAEGSLHDQYCLDRQKLWPATHMQKEGESYEEGRARYAFGSPMLTVDSKAIPA
;
A
#
# COMPACT_ATOMS: atom_id res chain seq x y z
N MET A 1 24.67 3.16 -2.29
CA MET A 1 24.36 4.60 -2.16
C MET A 1 23.41 4.76 -0.99
N GLY A 2 23.73 5.65 -0.04
CA GLY A 2 22.89 5.84 1.15
C GLY A 2 21.70 6.76 0.86
N ILE A 3 20.50 6.25 1.08
CA ILE A 3 19.24 7.02 1.16
C ILE A 3 19.19 7.81 2.48
N GLY A 4 20.17 8.71 2.66
CA GLY A 4 20.28 9.59 3.81
C GLY A 4 19.41 10.84 3.64
N GLY A 5 18.39 10.97 4.47
CA GLY A 5 17.55 12.17 4.54
C GLY A 5 16.58 12.33 3.39
N LEU A 6 15.42 11.67 3.48
CA LEU A 6 14.20 12.19 2.84
C LEU A 6 13.90 13.55 3.48
N ARG A 7 14.31 14.63 2.81
CA ARG A 7 14.02 16.00 3.20
C ARG A 7 12.51 16.25 3.12
N SER A 8 12.03 17.17 3.96
CA SER A 8 10.67 17.71 3.90
C SER A 8 10.28 18.04 2.46
N CYS A 9 9.20 17.43 1.98
CA CYS A 9 8.75 17.56 0.60
C CYS A 9 8.09 18.93 0.36
N THR A 10 8.30 19.47 -0.84
CA THR A 10 7.76 20.76 -1.31
C THR A 10 6.54 20.52 -2.21
N PRO A 11 5.71 21.54 -2.51
CA PRO A 11 4.52 21.38 -3.35
C PRO A 11 4.78 20.77 -4.74
N ASP A 12 5.99 20.93 -5.28
CA ASP A 12 6.41 20.40 -6.59
C ASP A 12 6.85 18.92 -6.55
N THR A 13 6.60 18.20 -5.46
CA THR A 13 7.01 16.79 -5.32
C THR A 13 6.08 15.89 -6.14
N PRO A 14 6.57 15.18 -7.18
CA PRO A 14 5.69 14.41 -8.05
C PRO A 14 5.19 13.10 -7.41
N TRP A 15 5.85 12.63 -6.34
CA TRP A 15 5.42 11.50 -5.52
C TRP A 15 4.73 11.96 -4.23
N MET A 16 3.95 11.07 -3.62
CA MET A 16 3.09 11.36 -2.47
C MET A 16 3.63 10.70 -1.19
N PRO A 17 4.36 11.43 -0.33
CA PRO A 17 4.77 10.92 0.97
C PRO A 17 3.63 11.00 1.99
N TYR A 18 3.42 9.92 2.72
CA TYR A 18 2.50 9.88 3.86
C TYR A 18 3.27 9.55 5.14
N GLU A 19 3.01 10.35 6.16
CA GLU A 19 3.54 10.16 7.51
C GLU A 19 2.43 9.68 8.45
N GLU A 20 2.81 8.87 9.43
CA GLU A 20 1.97 8.48 10.56
C GLU A 20 2.67 8.84 11.88
N VAL A 21 1.91 8.86 12.98
CA VAL A 21 2.48 9.07 14.32
C VAL A 21 2.77 7.71 14.94
N ASN A 22 4.04 7.45 15.29
CA ASN A 22 4.45 6.20 15.93
C ASN A 22 4.06 6.16 17.43
N SER A 23 4.34 5.04 18.09
CA SER A 23 4.12 4.85 19.55
C SER A 23 4.81 5.90 20.44
N ASP A 24 5.86 6.56 19.96
CA ASP A 24 6.61 7.58 20.70
C ASP A 24 6.08 9.01 20.44
N GLY A 25 4.96 9.15 19.71
CA GLY A 25 4.41 10.44 19.31
C GLY A 25 5.17 11.13 18.17
N LYS A 26 6.11 10.45 17.50
CA LYS A 26 6.91 11.02 16.40
C LYS A 26 6.23 10.78 15.06
N ARG A 27 6.19 11.81 14.20
CA ARG A 27 5.87 11.63 12.78
C ARG A 27 6.99 10.84 12.09
N VAL A 28 6.60 9.79 11.37
CA VAL A 28 7.49 8.91 10.62
C VAL A 28 6.89 8.61 9.25
N LEU A 29 7.72 8.54 8.21
CA LEU A 29 7.28 8.17 6.87
C LEU A 29 6.79 6.72 6.87
N SER A 30 5.51 6.51 6.55
CA SER A 30 4.90 5.18 6.47
C SER A 30 4.63 4.74 5.04
N ARG A 31 4.39 5.68 4.12
CA ARG A 31 4.17 5.36 2.70
C ARG A 31 4.73 6.38 1.72
N THR A 32 5.02 5.92 0.51
CA THR A 32 5.24 6.76 -0.68
C THR A 32 4.43 6.20 -1.85
N GLU A 33 3.52 6.97 -2.44
CA GLU A 33 2.72 6.60 -3.63
C GLU A 33 3.14 7.48 -4.85
N ASN A 34 2.77 7.12 -6.09
CA ASN A 34 3.04 7.89 -7.33
C ASN A 34 4.53 8.23 -7.61
N PHE A 35 5.43 7.27 -7.45
CA PHE A 35 6.87 7.44 -7.77
C PHE A 35 7.26 6.84 -9.14
N ALA A 36 6.44 6.00 -9.75
CA ALA A 36 6.73 5.40 -11.06
C ALA A 36 6.86 6.46 -12.15
N ASN A 37 5.98 7.47 -12.18
CA ASN A 37 6.01 8.54 -13.19
C ASN A 37 7.21 9.49 -13.08
N SER A 38 7.96 9.48 -11.98
CA SER A 38 9.04 10.43 -11.71
C SER A 38 10.42 9.78 -11.53
N HIS A 39 10.51 8.46 -11.51
CA HIS A 39 11.77 7.74 -11.31
C HIS A 39 11.94 6.63 -12.35
N ALA A 40 12.74 6.92 -13.40
CA ALA A 40 12.93 6.03 -14.56
C ALA A 40 13.34 4.58 -14.21
N GLY A 41 14.09 4.37 -13.12
CA GLY A 41 14.44 3.02 -12.67
C GLY A 41 13.28 2.23 -12.04
N PHE A 42 12.27 2.93 -11.49
CA PHE A 42 11.04 2.30 -10.99
C PHE A 42 10.02 2.16 -12.12
N ASP A 43 9.91 3.14 -13.01
CA ASP A 43 9.13 3.05 -14.24
C ASP A 43 9.53 1.82 -15.07
N GLY A 44 10.80 1.71 -15.45
CA GLY A 44 11.33 0.60 -16.24
C GLY A 44 11.28 -0.76 -15.52
N PHE A 45 11.13 -0.80 -14.19
CA PHE A 45 10.89 -2.02 -13.43
C PHE A 45 9.40 -2.41 -13.40
N LEU A 46 8.52 -1.44 -13.09
CA LEU A 46 7.09 -1.66 -12.89
C LEU A 46 6.27 -1.69 -14.18
N ARG A 47 6.73 -1.05 -15.25
CA ARG A 47 6.09 -1.05 -16.58
C ARG A 47 6.91 -1.77 -17.66
N GLY A 48 8.11 -2.24 -17.30
CA GLY A 48 9.00 -2.93 -18.22
C GLY A 48 8.52 -4.32 -18.62
N GLN A 49 8.89 -4.74 -19.83
CA GLN A 49 8.48 -6.01 -20.45
C GLN A 49 8.76 -7.25 -19.57
N ARG A 50 9.79 -7.22 -18.71
CA ARG A 50 10.10 -8.31 -17.77
C ARG A 50 8.99 -8.55 -16.73
N ALA A 51 8.33 -7.50 -16.27
CA ALA A 51 7.20 -7.60 -15.35
C ALA A 51 5.91 -7.85 -16.14
N MET A 52 5.67 -7.09 -17.22
CA MET A 52 4.39 -7.13 -17.95
C MET A 52 4.14 -8.50 -18.60
N SER A 53 5.16 -9.11 -19.20
CA SER A 53 5.04 -10.45 -19.80
C SER A 53 4.72 -11.54 -18.77
N VAL A 54 5.19 -11.44 -17.52
CA VAL A 54 4.85 -12.41 -16.45
C VAL A 54 3.41 -12.20 -16.01
N LEU A 55 2.98 -10.95 -15.80
CA LEU A 55 1.60 -10.63 -15.42
C LEU A 55 0.61 -11.05 -16.51
N GLN A 56 0.93 -10.81 -17.78
CA GLN A 56 0.11 -11.23 -18.92
C GLN A 56 -0.04 -12.76 -19.00
N GLN A 57 1.03 -13.51 -18.73
CA GLN A 57 0.96 -14.99 -18.68
C GLN A 57 0.12 -15.50 -17.51
N LEU A 58 0.13 -14.80 -16.38
CA LEU A 58 -0.65 -15.18 -15.19
C LEU A 58 -2.14 -14.78 -15.28
N ALA A 59 -2.44 -13.65 -15.91
CA ALA A 59 -3.80 -13.14 -16.09
C ALA A 59 -4.50 -13.73 -17.34
N GLY A 60 -3.74 -14.06 -18.38
CA GLY A 60 -4.29 -14.46 -19.69
C GLY A 60 -4.63 -13.28 -20.61
N GLU A 61 -4.44 -12.04 -20.15
CA GLU A 61 -4.74 -10.80 -20.85
C GLU A 61 -3.68 -9.72 -20.59
N GLU A 62 -3.67 -8.64 -21.39
CA GLU A 62 -2.70 -7.55 -21.24
C GLU A 62 -2.93 -6.78 -19.93
N MET A 63 -1.88 -6.63 -19.12
CA MET A 63 -1.93 -5.99 -17.80
C MET A 63 -1.15 -4.68 -17.82
N ILE A 64 -1.68 -3.65 -17.15
CA ILE A 64 -1.08 -2.32 -17.05
C ILE A 64 -1.01 -1.85 -15.60
N LEU A 65 -0.03 -1.00 -15.26
CA LEU A 65 0.14 -0.51 -13.89
C LEU A 65 -1.04 0.40 -13.50
N PHE A 66 -1.78 0.01 -12.48
CA PHE A 66 -2.88 0.80 -11.92
C PHE A 66 -2.41 1.80 -10.87
N LYS A 67 -1.56 1.35 -9.94
CA LYS A 67 -0.99 2.16 -8.86
C LYS A 67 0.16 1.44 -8.16
N GLU A 68 1.05 2.20 -7.56
CA GLU A 68 2.14 1.68 -6.75
C GLU A 68 2.34 2.43 -5.43
N LYS A 69 2.89 1.72 -4.43
CA LYS A 69 3.26 2.27 -3.13
C LYS A 69 4.51 1.59 -2.57
N ILE A 70 5.37 2.37 -1.92
CA ILE A 70 6.37 1.86 -0.98
C ILE A 70 5.75 1.95 0.40
N ASN A 71 5.57 0.82 1.09
CA ASN A 71 5.31 0.82 2.53
C ASN A 71 6.65 0.78 3.27
N HIS A 72 6.87 1.72 4.18
CA HIS A 72 8.04 1.78 5.07
C HIS A 72 7.64 1.29 6.46
N LYS A 73 8.41 0.37 7.03
CA LYS A 73 8.18 -0.14 8.38
C LYS A 73 9.49 -0.06 9.16
N LEU A 74 9.58 0.91 10.06
CA LEU A 74 10.80 1.17 10.83
C LEU A 74 11.13 0.01 11.78
N ALA A 75 12.38 -0.06 12.22
CA ALA A 75 12.81 -0.97 13.27
C ALA A 75 11.99 -0.79 14.58
N GLY A 76 11.67 -1.89 15.26
CA GLY A 76 11.12 -1.90 16.62
C GLY A 76 9.59 -1.75 16.78
N SER A 77 8.83 -1.44 15.72
CA SER A 77 7.36 -1.46 15.74
C SER A 77 6.85 -2.80 15.17
N ALA A 78 6.21 -3.71 15.93
CA ALA A 78 6.21 -5.21 15.92
C ALA A 78 5.73 -6.14 14.73
N ASN A 79 6.46 -7.24 14.40
CA ASN A 79 6.66 -8.03 13.13
C ASN A 79 5.78 -7.96 11.87
N GLY A 80 6.42 -8.03 10.68
CA GLY A 80 6.03 -7.21 9.53
C GLY A 80 5.91 -7.75 8.11
N GLY A 81 6.15 -9.04 7.91
CA GLY A 81 5.96 -9.72 6.63
C GLY A 81 4.51 -9.65 6.15
N LEU A 82 4.27 -10.06 4.91
CA LEU A 82 2.91 -10.35 4.48
C LEU A 82 2.56 -11.74 5.00
N GLU A 83 1.40 -11.90 5.62
CA GLU A 83 0.81 -13.21 5.90
C GLU A 83 -0.39 -13.39 4.99
N VAL A 84 -0.61 -14.60 4.50
CA VAL A 84 -1.70 -14.95 3.57
C VAL A 84 -2.46 -16.17 4.06
N VAL A 85 -3.71 -16.32 3.65
CA VAL A 85 -4.47 -17.56 3.85
C VAL A 85 -4.42 -18.36 2.56
N ASP A 86 -3.75 -19.51 2.56
CA ASP A 86 -3.65 -20.34 1.34
C ASP A 86 -5.04 -20.87 0.93
N GLY A 87 -5.24 -21.01 -0.39
CA GLY A 87 -6.50 -21.48 -0.97
C GLY A 87 -7.70 -20.53 -0.86
N CYS A 88 -7.63 -19.43 -0.08
CA CYS A 88 -8.80 -18.57 0.16
C CYS A 88 -9.36 -17.87 -1.10
N TYR A 89 -8.55 -17.77 -2.16
CA TYR A 89 -8.99 -17.28 -3.49
C TYR A 89 -10.01 -18.20 -4.18
N ARG A 90 -10.33 -19.37 -3.60
CA ARG A 90 -11.32 -20.34 -4.09
C ARG A 90 -12.66 -20.28 -3.35
N MET A 91 -12.86 -19.29 -2.48
CA MET A 91 -14.06 -19.13 -1.67
C MET A 91 -14.44 -17.66 -1.49
N ASP A 92 -15.70 -17.41 -1.21
CA ASP A 92 -16.16 -16.08 -0.80
C ASP A 92 -15.66 -15.78 0.61
N ILE A 93 -14.77 -14.79 0.73
CA ILE A 93 -14.26 -14.32 2.02
C ILE A 93 -15.30 -13.34 2.60
N PRO A 94 -15.88 -13.60 3.78
CA PRO A 94 -16.88 -12.72 4.37
C PRO A 94 -16.27 -11.37 4.77
N LEU A 95 -16.95 -10.28 4.41
CA LEU A 95 -16.57 -8.92 4.77
C LEU A 95 -17.54 -8.35 5.81
N GLY A 96 -16.99 -7.59 6.75
CA GLY A 96 -17.76 -6.83 7.75
C GLY A 96 -18.31 -5.51 7.19
N SER A 97 -19.06 -4.79 8.03
CA SER A 97 -19.68 -3.50 7.67
C SER A 97 -18.69 -2.36 7.38
N ASP A 98 -17.42 -2.52 7.75
CA ASP A 98 -16.31 -1.61 7.48
C ASP A 98 -15.49 -2.01 6.23
N TRP A 99 -15.93 -3.02 5.49
CA TRP A 99 -15.24 -3.64 4.34
C TRP A 99 -13.91 -4.33 4.68
N CYS A 100 -13.60 -4.55 5.96
CA CYS A 100 -12.55 -5.47 6.38
C CYS A 100 -13.04 -6.91 6.32
N ILE A 101 -12.12 -7.87 6.33
CA ILE A 101 -12.47 -9.29 6.46
C ILE A 101 -13.07 -9.54 7.84
N GLU A 102 -14.19 -10.28 7.90
CA GLU A 102 -14.94 -10.58 9.12
C GLU A 102 -14.01 -11.09 10.25
N PRO A 103 -13.99 -10.44 11.44
CA PRO A 103 -13.06 -10.79 12.51
C PRO A 103 -13.17 -12.24 12.99
N THR A 104 -14.33 -12.87 12.81
CA THR A 104 -14.54 -14.30 13.09
C THR A 104 -13.76 -15.18 12.12
N TRP A 105 -13.84 -14.90 10.82
CA TRP A 105 -13.08 -15.60 9.77
C TRP A 105 -11.57 -15.38 9.93
N VAL A 106 -11.14 -14.15 10.24
CA VAL A 106 -9.72 -13.83 10.51
C VAL A 106 -9.15 -14.70 11.64
N LYS A 107 -9.93 -14.94 12.71
CA LYS A 107 -9.52 -15.75 13.87
C LYS A 107 -9.50 -17.26 13.59
N MET A 108 -10.39 -17.74 12.71
CA MET A 108 -10.47 -19.18 12.36
C MET A 108 -9.50 -19.58 11.25
N SER A 109 -8.98 -18.62 10.48
CA SER A 109 -8.09 -18.88 9.34
C SER A 109 -6.65 -19.18 9.77
N ILE A 110 -6.01 -20.08 9.02
CA ILE A 110 -4.58 -20.39 9.17
C ILE A 110 -3.81 -19.39 8.30
N TRP A 111 -3.04 -18.52 8.98
CA TRP A 111 -2.23 -17.50 8.33
C TRP A 111 -0.79 -18.01 8.14
N THR A 112 -0.32 -17.99 6.89
CA THR A 112 1.01 -18.45 6.50
C THR A 112 1.89 -17.25 6.14
N PRO A 113 3.08 -17.09 6.72
CA PRO A 113 4.03 -16.05 6.32
C PRO A 113 4.50 -16.24 4.87
N ALA A 114 4.45 -15.16 4.07
CA ALA A 114 5.16 -15.07 2.81
C ALA A 114 6.56 -14.52 3.06
N GLU A 115 7.48 -15.41 3.45
CA GLU A 115 8.90 -15.09 3.61
C GLU A 115 9.55 -14.84 2.25
N LEU A 116 10.31 -13.74 2.15
CA LEU A 116 10.89 -13.23 0.90
C LEU A 116 12.26 -12.59 1.19
N GLU A 117 13.27 -12.89 0.37
CA GLU A 117 14.55 -12.22 0.38
C GLU A 117 14.53 -10.91 -0.44
N SER A 118 15.62 -10.15 -0.40
CA SER A 118 15.72 -8.88 -1.14
C SER A 118 15.89 -9.15 -2.63
N GLY A 119 14.83 -8.89 -3.40
CA GLY A 119 14.78 -9.14 -4.84
C GLY A 119 13.69 -10.12 -5.23
N ASP A 120 13.15 -10.88 -4.27
CA ASP A 120 12.00 -11.76 -4.49
C ASP A 120 10.72 -10.95 -4.74
N ILE A 121 9.81 -11.55 -5.52
CA ILE A 121 8.53 -10.95 -5.91
C ILE A 121 7.42 -11.96 -5.61
N LEU A 122 6.48 -11.56 -4.75
CA LEU A 122 5.21 -12.27 -4.57
C LEU A 122 4.15 -11.63 -5.48
N ILE A 123 3.57 -12.42 -6.37
CA ILE A 123 2.43 -12.02 -7.22
C ILE A 123 1.19 -12.74 -6.70
N PHE A 124 0.10 -12.00 -6.49
CA PHE A 124 -1.18 -12.55 -6.04
C PHE A 124 -2.36 -11.77 -6.62
N GLY A 125 -3.50 -12.44 -6.82
CA GLY A 125 -4.74 -11.82 -7.27
C GLY A 125 -5.48 -11.09 -6.14
N SER A 126 -6.36 -10.16 -6.51
CA SER A 126 -7.07 -9.24 -5.61
C SER A 126 -7.87 -9.91 -4.48
N TYR A 127 -8.25 -11.18 -4.64
CA TYR A 127 -9.03 -11.97 -3.67
C TYR A 127 -8.17 -12.77 -2.67
N LEU A 128 -6.83 -12.68 -2.72
CA LEU A 128 -6.02 -13.32 -1.69
C LEU A 128 -6.14 -12.54 -0.38
N ALA A 129 -6.76 -13.15 0.64
CA ALA A 129 -6.73 -12.64 2.01
C ALA A 129 -5.28 -12.51 2.48
N HIS A 130 -4.88 -11.28 2.74
CA HIS A 130 -3.54 -10.93 3.18
C HIS A 130 -3.60 -9.92 4.31
N ARG A 131 -2.64 -10.01 5.23
CA ARG A 131 -2.43 -9.03 6.29
C ARG A 131 -0.94 -8.80 6.48
N SER A 132 -0.60 -7.83 7.32
CA SER A 132 0.75 -7.73 7.87
C SER A 132 0.67 -7.12 9.26
N GLY A 133 1.41 -7.67 10.23
CA GLY A 133 1.79 -6.88 11.42
C GLY A 133 2.77 -5.75 11.03
N ALA A 134 3.50 -5.13 11.95
CA ALA A 134 4.48 -4.06 11.68
C ALA A 134 5.94 -4.52 11.35
N ASN A 135 6.83 -4.86 12.30
CA ASN A 135 8.28 -5.14 12.22
C ASN A 135 9.02 -5.20 13.62
N THR A 136 9.15 -6.34 14.32
CA THR A 136 9.84 -6.42 15.64
C THR A 136 11.36 -6.46 15.49
N SER A 137 11.86 -6.53 14.26
CA SER A 137 13.29 -6.59 14.00
C SER A 137 13.98 -5.23 14.28
N PRO A 138 15.29 -5.23 14.56
CA PRO A 138 16.07 -4.00 14.74
C PRO A 138 16.47 -3.33 13.41
N LYS A 139 15.80 -3.66 12.30
CA LYS A 139 16.10 -3.14 10.95
C LYS A 139 14.84 -2.64 10.27
N ASP A 140 14.93 -1.53 9.55
CA ASP A 140 13.84 -1.06 8.70
C ASP A 140 13.52 -2.08 7.59
N ARG A 141 12.23 -2.34 7.36
CA ARG A 141 11.72 -3.07 6.20
C ARG A 141 11.04 -2.09 5.24
N ARG A 142 11.26 -2.27 3.93
CA ARG A 142 10.53 -1.56 2.88
C ARG A 142 9.98 -2.59 1.91
N ALA A 143 8.75 -2.40 1.47
CA ALA A 143 8.11 -3.28 0.49
C ALA A 143 7.40 -2.42 -0.58
N ILE A 144 7.71 -2.71 -1.84
CA ILE A 144 7.01 -2.12 -2.99
C ILE A 144 5.79 -2.99 -3.26
N TYR A 145 4.62 -2.36 -3.35
CA TYR A 145 3.39 -2.97 -3.84
C TYR A 145 3.01 -2.25 -5.13
N ALA A 146 2.81 -3.01 -6.20
CA ALA A 146 2.24 -2.53 -7.44
C ALA A 146 0.95 -3.30 -7.72
N THR A 147 -0.13 -2.58 -7.98
CA THR A 147 -1.40 -3.16 -8.42
C THR A 147 -1.50 -2.94 -9.92
N TYR A 148 -1.98 -3.96 -10.63
CA TYR A 148 -2.17 -3.94 -12.07
C TYR A 148 -3.65 -4.17 -12.38
N ASN A 149 -4.14 -3.48 -13.39
CA ASN A 149 -5.49 -3.65 -13.93
C ASN A 149 -5.40 -4.17 -15.37
N CYS A 150 -6.49 -4.74 -15.89
CA CYS A 150 -6.52 -5.25 -17.24
C CYS A 150 -6.54 -4.08 -18.24
N ALA A 151 -5.81 -4.17 -19.35
CA ALA A 151 -5.75 -3.09 -20.34
C ALA A 151 -7.13 -2.74 -20.93
N ALA A 152 -8.05 -3.71 -20.96
CA ALA A 152 -9.44 -3.53 -21.34
C ALA A 152 -10.24 -2.58 -20.41
N GLU A 153 -9.80 -2.38 -19.17
CA GLU A 153 -10.38 -1.43 -18.20
C GLU A 153 -9.83 0.01 -18.40
N GLY A 154 -8.82 0.17 -19.26
CA GLY A 154 -8.21 1.45 -19.61
C GLY A 154 -7.06 1.88 -18.69
N SER A 155 -6.31 2.89 -19.15
CA SER A 155 -5.16 3.46 -18.42
C SER A 155 -5.61 4.39 -17.30
N LEU A 156 -5.83 3.82 -16.12
CA LEU A 156 -6.42 4.53 -14.98
C LEU A 156 -5.39 5.13 -13.98
N HIS A 157 -4.09 4.87 -14.17
CA HIS A 157 -3.03 5.29 -13.24
C HIS A 157 -3.04 6.78 -12.90
N ASP A 158 -2.91 7.64 -13.90
CA ASP A 158 -2.76 9.08 -13.67
C ASP A 158 -4.05 9.69 -13.11
N GLN A 159 -5.21 9.21 -13.55
CA GLN A 159 -6.51 9.60 -12.99
C GLN A 159 -6.62 9.17 -11.53
N TYR A 160 -6.23 7.94 -11.19
CA TYR A 160 -6.17 7.46 -9.80
C TYR A 160 -5.27 8.35 -8.96
N CYS A 161 -4.07 8.70 -9.44
CA CYS A 161 -3.14 9.57 -8.72
C CYS A 161 -3.68 11.00 -8.53
N LEU A 162 -4.34 11.58 -9.54
CA LEU A 162 -4.98 12.90 -9.43
C LEU A 162 -6.12 12.91 -8.40
N ASP A 163 -7.01 11.91 -8.45
CA ASP A 163 -8.11 11.78 -7.48
C ASP A 163 -7.58 11.49 -6.07
N ARG A 164 -6.50 10.70 -5.97
CA ARG A 164 -5.80 10.41 -4.71
C ARG A 164 -5.20 11.67 -4.10
N GLN A 165 -4.53 12.51 -4.90
CA GLN A 165 -4.00 13.81 -4.45
C GLN A 165 -5.11 14.76 -3.98
N LYS A 166 -6.25 14.78 -4.67
CA LYS A 166 -7.37 15.67 -4.33
C LYS A 166 -8.11 15.25 -3.05
N LEU A 167 -8.40 13.96 -2.91
CA LEU A 167 -9.29 13.45 -1.86
C LEU A 167 -8.55 12.88 -0.65
N TRP A 168 -7.28 12.52 -0.81
CA TRP A 168 -6.41 12.06 0.27
C TRP A 168 -4.96 12.54 0.05
N PRO A 169 -4.72 13.87 0.07
CA PRO A 169 -3.41 14.44 -0.18
C PRO A 169 -2.33 13.89 0.76
N ALA A 170 -1.08 13.95 0.30
CA ALA A 170 0.11 13.70 1.11
C ALA A 170 0.05 14.50 2.43
N THR A 171 0.59 13.98 3.53
CA THR A 171 0.37 14.56 4.88
C THR A 171 0.76 16.04 4.98
N HIS A 172 1.79 16.48 4.23
CA HIS A 172 2.24 17.88 4.19
C HIS A 172 1.39 18.81 3.29
N MET A 173 0.48 18.26 2.50
CA MET A 173 -0.46 18.98 1.62
C MET A 173 -1.89 19.05 2.20
N GLN A 174 -2.17 18.30 3.27
CA GLN A 174 -3.45 18.37 3.99
C GLN A 174 -3.60 19.73 4.67
N LYS A 175 -4.81 20.31 4.61
CA LYS A 175 -5.11 21.64 5.17
C LYS A 175 -5.95 21.52 6.43
N GLU A 176 -5.65 22.36 7.41
CA GLU A 176 -6.45 22.47 8.62
C GLU A 176 -7.89 22.88 8.29
N GLY A 177 -8.88 22.12 8.79
CA GLY A 177 -10.30 22.36 8.56
C GLY A 177 -10.90 21.77 7.28
N GLU A 178 -10.10 21.20 6.37
CA GLU A 178 -10.62 20.40 5.26
C GLU A 178 -10.96 18.97 5.74
N SER A 179 -12.06 18.40 5.23
CA SER A 179 -12.44 17.01 5.49
C SER A 179 -11.97 16.11 4.35
N TYR A 180 -11.34 14.98 4.71
CA TYR A 180 -10.88 13.96 3.76
C TYR A 180 -11.67 12.64 3.88
N GLU A 181 -12.86 12.67 4.48
CA GLU A 181 -13.70 11.48 4.72
C GLU A 181 -14.08 10.71 3.45
N GLU A 182 -14.30 11.39 2.31
CA GLU A 182 -14.52 10.74 1.01
C GLU A 182 -13.28 9.92 0.60
N GLY A 183 -12.08 10.50 0.74
CA GLY A 183 -10.82 9.82 0.48
C GLY A 183 -10.58 8.66 1.45
N ARG A 184 -10.94 8.82 2.72
CA ARG A 184 -10.90 7.74 3.72
C ARG A 184 -11.76 6.57 3.26
N ALA A 185 -13.04 6.82 3.01
CA ALA A 185 -13.99 5.78 2.59
C ALA A 185 -13.60 5.12 1.25
N ARG A 186 -13.15 5.89 0.26
CA ARG A 186 -12.79 5.38 -1.08
C ARG A 186 -11.50 4.57 -1.09
N TYR A 187 -10.48 4.96 -0.31
CA TYR A 187 -9.14 4.37 -0.41
C TYR A 187 -8.75 3.46 0.76
N ALA A 188 -9.48 3.47 1.88
CA ALA A 188 -9.25 2.60 3.04
C ALA A 188 -9.96 1.23 2.95
N PHE A 189 -10.48 0.84 1.78
CA PHE A 189 -11.16 -0.45 1.59
C PHE A 189 -10.26 -1.62 2.04
N GLY A 190 -10.75 -2.45 2.97
CA GLY A 190 -9.98 -3.56 3.56
C GLY A 190 -8.77 -3.17 4.42
N SER A 191 -8.55 -1.88 4.70
CA SER A 191 -7.43 -1.38 5.52
C SER A 191 -7.71 0.03 6.03
N PRO A 192 -8.32 0.19 7.22
CA PRO A 192 -8.73 1.48 7.77
C PRO A 192 -7.58 2.50 7.82
N MET A 193 -7.75 3.65 7.16
CA MET A 193 -6.80 4.75 7.22
C MET A 193 -7.09 5.61 8.45
N LEU A 194 -6.59 5.15 9.60
CA LEU A 194 -6.82 5.76 10.92
C LEU A 194 -6.03 7.07 11.16
N THR A 195 -5.18 7.49 10.22
CA THR A 195 -4.15 8.51 10.43
C THR A 195 -4.60 9.97 10.23
N VAL A 196 -5.83 10.23 9.79
CA VAL A 196 -6.29 11.61 9.47
C VAL A 196 -6.95 12.34 10.64
N ASP A 197 -7.36 11.63 11.70
CA ASP A 197 -7.81 12.27 12.94
C ASP A 197 -6.97 11.80 14.13
N SER A 198 -5.89 12.54 14.42
CA SER A 198 -5.23 12.50 15.72
C SER A 198 -6.05 13.24 16.78
N LYS A 199 -7.34 12.90 16.91
CA LYS A 199 -8.08 13.07 18.16
C LYS A 199 -8.06 11.71 18.85
N ALA A 200 -7.30 11.66 19.94
CA ALA A 200 -7.09 10.43 20.71
C ALA A 200 -8.44 9.75 21.00
N ILE A 201 -8.55 8.48 20.62
CA ILE A 201 -9.61 7.60 21.12
C ILE A 201 -9.40 7.53 22.64
N PRO A 202 -10.38 7.95 23.48
CA PRO A 202 -10.27 7.79 24.92
C PRO A 202 -10.21 6.29 25.26
N ALA A 203 -9.49 5.97 26.34
CA ALA A 203 -9.32 4.60 26.84
C ALA A 203 -10.64 3.93 27.27
#